data_AF-A0A953R576-F1
#
_entry.id   AF-A0A953R576-F1
#
_cell.length_a   1.000
_cell.length_b   1.000
_cell.length_c   1.000
_cell.angle_alpha   90.00
_cell.angle_beta   90.00
_cell.angle_gamma   90.00
#
_symmetry.space_group_name_H-M   'P 1'
#
loop_
_entity.id
_entity.type
_entity.pdbx_description
1 polymer ?
#
loop_
_entity_poly.entity_id
_entity_poly.type
_entity_poly.pdbx_seq_one_letter_code
_entity_poly.pdbx_strand_id
1 'polypeptide(L)'
;MAKLVFVVLAIHLPSLLADLFVLAARGFSPTDHLGPLFWKQILFFGAVILPSIALASVVRNFTHFVITVFAIAAGIAILNGGFQSFPDFRPQESDVRHAAVRILLATTALAVIWTQYARRRVIPARVMAIAAALIAASLFAWLPARAEYAVMSRGSQGTPRISLRNSPAEDASAIRARVGSMQPVVLVPIAITPSAPGDLFHIPIVEVEIVAPDGTHLRSILPSPNRPFEKIDLMVYPLSSSQQQARSSSPEFYNPPDWLALRFSGPAWERLKNVRVRIHGTAAFDFYRRDETAVVPLKGSGNIPDLGRCTVMTIDNRFSEAMLKVFCESPRELPAASITLRHEPSGRKWQLRLNSAVTYSPGPHETWLSPLHRGQCFFRLTNSVESMPGSQWLVPMSYLSSVRVEITPEIVTGHALAGFDFGEVTLASWFAPR
;
A
#
# COMPACT_ATOMS: atom_id res chain seq x y z
N MET A 1 -18.96 25.86 -27.66
CA MET A 1 -18.62 24.87 -28.71
C MET A 1 -17.12 24.84 -29.01
N ALA A 2 -16.49 25.85 -29.62
CA ALA A 2 -15.08 25.80 -30.07
C ALA A 2 -14.05 25.39 -28.98
N LYS A 3 -14.19 25.87 -27.74
CA LYS A 3 -13.28 25.51 -26.63
C LYS A 3 -13.36 24.03 -26.23
N LEU A 4 -14.56 23.45 -26.27
CA LEU A 4 -14.75 22.02 -25.96
C LEU A 4 -14.18 21.15 -27.08
N VAL A 5 -14.39 21.56 -28.34
CA VAL A 5 -13.79 20.89 -29.50
C VAL A 5 -12.26 20.92 -29.41
N PHE A 6 -11.67 22.05 -29.00
CA PHE A 6 -10.23 22.13 -28.75
C PHE A 6 -9.77 21.15 -27.67
N VAL A 7 -10.45 21.08 -26.52
CA VAL A 7 -10.10 20.14 -25.44
C VAL A 7 -10.17 18.68 -25.93
N VAL A 8 -11.21 18.33 -26.68
CA VAL A 8 -11.35 16.98 -27.23
C VAL A 8 -10.23 16.66 -28.23
N LEU A 9 -9.97 17.55 -29.20
CA LEU A 9 -9.04 17.29 -30.29
C LEU A 9 -7.56 17.46 -29.90
N ALA A 10 -7.24 18.41 -29.02
CA ALA A 10 -5.86 18.74 -28.67
C ALA A 10 -5.36 18.02 -27.41
N ILE A 11 -6.26 17.51 -26.55
CA ILE A 11 -5.88 16.88 -25.28
C ILE A 11 -6.32 15.42 -25.26
N HIS A 12 -7.63 15.15 -25.37
CA HIS A 12 -8.14 13.79 -25.21
C HIS A 12 -7.77 12.87 -26.38
N LEU A 13 -7.85 13.36 -27.62
CA LEU A 13 -7.52 12.55 -28.79
C LEU A 13 -6.04 12.12 -28.79
N PRO A 14 -5.04 13.02 -28.60
CA PRO A 14 -3.64 12.60 -28.49
C PRO A 14 -3.39 11.69 -27.28
N SER A 15 -4.01 11.95 -26.13
CA SER A 15 -3.89 11.09 -24.94
C SER A 15 -4.43 9.68 -25.21
N LEU A 16 -5.61 9.57 -25.82
CA LEU A 16 -6.22 8.29 -26.17
C LEU A 16 -5.37 7.54 -27.20
N LEU A 17 -4.86 8.22 -28.23
CA LEU A 17 -3.96 7.62 -29.21
C LEU A 17 -2.65 7.14 -28.58
N ALA A 18 -2.08 7.92 -27.65
CA ALA A 18 -0.89 7.51 -26.90
C ALA A 18 -1.17 6.28 -26.04
N ASP A 19 -2.32 6.22 -25.37
CA ASP A 19 -2.72 5.07 -24.57
C ASP A 19 -2.91 3.82 -25.43
N LEU A 20 -3.62 3.94 -26.57
CA LEU A 20 -3.80 2.85 -27.54
C LEU A 20 -2.45 2.35 -28.06
N PHE A 21 -1.53 3.26 -28.39
CA PHE A 21 -0.19 2.92 -28.84
C PHE A 21 0.60 2.20 -27.74
N VAL A 22 0.55 2.67 -26.48
CA VAL A 22 1.25 2.03 -25.37
C VAL A 22 0.72 0.61 -25.12
N LEU A 23 -0.60 0.39 -25.18
CA LEU A 23 -1.17 -0.95 -25.07
C LEU A 23 -0.67 -1.86 -26.19
N ALA A 24 -0.78 -1.41 -27.44
CA ALA A 24 -0.33 -2.17 -28.62
C ALA A 24 1.17 -2.48 -28.54
N ALA A 25 2.00 -1.50 -28.20
CA ALA A 25 3.46 -1.66 -28.08
C ALA A 25 3.86 -2.63 -26.97
N ARG A 26 3.02 -2.82 -25.94
CA ARG A 26 3.23 -3.79 -24.86
C ARG A 26 2.56 -5.15 -25.11
N GLY A 27 1.90 -5.32 -26.25
CA GLY A 27 1.26 -6.57 -26.66
C GLY A 27 -0.13 -6.79 -26.07
N PHE A 28 -0.78 -5.74 -25.54
CA PHE A 28 -2.18 -5.78 -25.14
C PHE A 28 -3.06 -5.34 -26.31
N SER A 29 -4.17 -6.05 -26.52
CA SER A 29 -5.17 -5.69 -27.53
C SER A 29 -5.86 -4.38 -27.14
N PRO A 30 -5.72 -3.29 -27.91
CA PRO A 30 -6.33 -2.01 -27.53
C PRO A 30 -7.87 -2.06 -27.58
N THR A 31 -8.45 -2.91 -28.45
CA THR A 31 -9.89 -3.06 -28.61
C THR A 31 -10.56 -3.63 -27.37
N ASP A 32 -9.88 -4.55 -26.67
CA ASP A 32 -10.39 -5.22 -25.48
C ASP A 32 -10.41 -4.30 -24.25
N HIS A 33 -9.74 -3.15 -24.37
CA HIS A 33 -9.56 -2.18 -23.30
C HIS A 33 -10.15 -0.80 -23.62
N LEU A 34 -10.94 -0.66 -24.70
CA LEU A 34 -11.58 0.61 -25.05
C LEU A 34 -12.45 1.17 -23.92
N GLY A 35 -13.25 0.32 -23.26
CA GLY A 35 -14.10 0.71 -22.13
C GLY A 35 -13.30 1.37 -20.99
N PRO A 36 -12.31 0.66 -20.41
CA PRO A 36 -11.39 1.24 -19.44
C PRO A 36 -10.66 2.51 -19.92
N LEU A 37 -10.24 2.57 -21.19
CA LEU A 37 -9.59 3.76 -21.74
C LEU A 37 -10.53 4.96 -21.81
N PHE A 38 -11.77 4.78 -22.27
CA PHE A 38 -12.78 5.84 -22.27
C PHE A 38 -13.09 6.29 -20.84
N TRP A 39 -13.19 5.35 -19.90
CA TRP A 39 -13.38 5.68 -18.49
C TRP A 39 -12.20 6.49 -17.93
N LYS A 40 -10.96 6.13 -18.27
CA LYS A 40 -9.77 6.91 -17.96
C LYS A 40 -9.86 8.32 -18.52
N GLN A 41 -10.33 8.50 -19.76
CA GLN A 41 -10.50 9.83 -20.36
C GLN A 41 -11.58 10.66 -19.64
N ILE A 42 -12.67 10.04 -19.20
CA ILE A 42 -13.72 10.69 -18.38
C ILE A 42 -13.15 11.12 -17.03
N LEU A 43 -12.39 10.23 -16.36
CA LEU A 43 -11.74 10.54 -15.09
C LEU A 43 -10.70 11.64 -15.25
N PHE A 44 -9.87 11.59 -16.29
CA PHE A 44 -8.90 12.62 -16.61
C PHE A 44 -9.58 13.98 -16.88
N PHE A 45 -10.69 13.98 -17.61
CA PHE A 45 -11.49 15.18 -17.82
C PHE A 45 -12.02 15.73 -16.51
N GLY A 46 -12.71 14.91 -15.71
CA GLY A 46 -13.36 15.35 -14.47
C GLY A 46 -12.39 15.73 -13.36
N ALA A 47 -11.27 15.02 -13.22
CA ALA A 47 -10.33 15.21 -12.12
C ALA A 47 -9.21 16.22 -12.44
N VAL A 48 -8.88 16.45 -13.71
CA VAL A 48 -7.74 17.31 -14.09
C VAL A 48 -8.15 18.46 -14.99
N ILE A 49 -8.79 18.18 -16.13
CA ILE A 49 -9.11 19.22 -17.12
C ILE A 49 -10.18 20.17 -16.58
N LEU A 50 -11.24 19.64 -15.99
CA LEU A 50 -12.36 20.42 -15.49
C LEU A 50 -11.94 21.35 -14.32
N PRO A 51 -11.19 20.90 -13.31
CA PRO A 51 -10.61 21.79 -12.29
C PRO A 51 -9.64 22.81 -12.88
N SER A 52 -8.87 22.45 -13.91
CA SER A 52 -7.95 23.39 -14.58
C SER A 52 -8.72 24.50 -15.32
N ILE A 53 -9.82 24.17 -16.00
CA ILE A 53 -10.70 25.15 -16.64
C ILE A 53 -11.37 26.04 -15.59
N ALA A 54 -11.87 25.46 -14.50
CA ALA A 54 -12.46 26.20 -13.39
C ALA A 54 -11.44 27.16 -12.78
N LEU A 55 -10.23 26.69 -12.49
CA LEU A 55 -9.14 27.50 -11.97
C LEU A 55 -8.78 28.63 -12.94
N ALA A 56 -8.57 28.33 -14.23
CA ALA A 56 -8.26 29.31 -15.27
C ALA A 56 -9.34 30.39 -15.40
N SER A 57 -10.62 30.07 -15.14
CA SER A 57 -11.71 31.05 -15.15
C SER A 57 -11.68 32.03 -13.97
N VAL A 58 -10.97 31.69 -12.89
CA VAL A 58 -10.90 32.46 -11.65
C VAL A 58 -9.66 33.36 -11.61
N VAL A 59 -8.58 32.94 -12.29
CA VAL A 59 -7.31 33.68 -12.32
C VAL A 59 -7.30 34.74 -13.43
N ARG A 60 -6.61 35.86 -13.16
CA ARG A 60 -6.62 37.03 -14.04
C ARG A 60 -5.80 36.83 -15.32
N ASN A 61 -4.73 36.04 -15.26
CA ASN A 61 -3.84 35.78 -16.40
C ASN A 61 -3.12 34.42 -16.27
N PHE A 62 -2.46 34.00 -17.36
CA PHE A 62 -1.74 32.74 -17.45
C PHE A 62 -0.61 32.61 -16.41
N THR A 63 0.13 33.68 -16.14
CA THR A 63 1.20 33.67 -15.13
C THR A 63 0.68 33.30 -13.75
N HIS A 64 -0.41 33.91 -13.29
CA HIS A 64 -1.01 33.58 -12.01
C HIS A 64 -1.57 32.14 -11.99
N PHE A 65 -2.09 31.64 -13.12
CA PHE A 65 -2.51 30.24 -13.23
C PHE A 65 -1.32 29.30 -13.03
N VAL A 66 -0.21 29.52 -13.73
CA VAL A 66 1.00 28.70 -13.62
C VAL A 66 1.56 28.73 -12.19
N ILE A 67 1.68 29.93 -11.59
CA ILE A 67 2.11 30.08 -10.19
C ILE A 67 1.18 29.31 -9.24
N THR A 68 -0.12 29.35 -9.46
CA THR A 68 -1.10 28.63 -8.62
C THR A 68 -0.94 27.12 -8.74
N VAL A 69 -0.78 26.59 -9.96
CA VAL A 69 -0.55 25.15 -10.19
C VAL A 69 0.74 24.69 -9.49
N PHE A 70 1.83 25.45 -9.62
CA PHE A 70 3.07 25.13 -8.93
C PHE A 70 2.94 25.23 -7.41
N ALA A 71 2.22 26.23 -6.90
CA ALA A 71 1.97 26.35 -5.45
C ALA A 71 1.15 25.17 -4.91
N ILE A 72 0.13 24.71 -5.65
CA ILE A 72 -0.64 23.51 -5.31
C ILE A 72 0.25 22.26 -5.33
N ALA A 73 1.04 22.08 -6.40
CA ALA A 73 1.93 20.93 -6.53
C ALA A 73 2.99 20.90 -5.42
N ALA A 74 3.60 22.04 -5.11
CA ALA A 74 4.54 22.18 -4.01
C ALA A 74 3.88 21.92 -2.66
N GLY A 75 2.66 22.45 -2.45
CA GLY A 75 1.87 22.19 -1.25
C GLY A 75 1.58 20.70 -1.05
N ILE A 76 1.14 19.99 -2.09
CA ILE A 76 0.92 18.54 -2.07
C ILE A 76 2.23 17.81 -1.76
N ALA A 77 3.33 18.16 -2.43
CA ALA A 77 4.63 17.53 -2.20
C ALA A 77 5.08 17.69 -0.73
N ILE A 78 4.92 18.87 -0.14
CA ILE A 78 5.23 19.13 1.27
C ILE A 78 4.29 18.34 2.19
N LEU A 79 2.99 18.35 1.91
CA LEU A 79 1.98 17.62 2.69
C LEU A 79 2.09 16.10 2.58
N ASN A 80 2.78 15.57 1.55
CA ASN A 80 3.10 14.15 1.38
C ASN A 80 4.55 13.80 1.80
N GLY A 81 5.24 14.71 2.49
CA GLY A 81 6.53 14.41 3.15
C GLY A 81 7.77 14.80 2.40
N GLY A 82 7.63 15.61 1.37
CA GLY A 82 8.73 16.01 0.50
C GLY A 82 9.27 14.83 -0.29
N PHE A 83 10.53 14.93 -0.72
CA PHE A 83 11.20 13.93 -1.56
C PHE A 83 11.65 12.68 -0.80
N GLN A 84 11.35 12.55 0.50
CA GLN A 84 11.80 11.44 1.33
C GLN A 84 10.64 10.48 1.61
N SER A 85 10.76 9.24 1.14
CA SER A 85 9.74 8.21 1.34
C SER A 85 10.40 6.92 1.83
N PHE A 86 9.90 6.37 2.93
CA PHE A 86 10.30 5.08 3.46
C PHE A 86 9.43 3.96 2.83
N PRO A 87 10.01 2.92 2.21
CA PRO A 87 9.25 1.90 1.49
C PRO A 87 8.36 1.04 2.40
N ASP A 88 8.71 0.86 3.68
CA ASP A 88 8.05 -0.09 4.58
C ASP A 88 6.75 0.43 5.22
N PHE A 89 6.45 1.73 5.08
CA PHE A 89 5.33 2.39 5.76
C PHE A 89 4.46 3.17 4.79
N ARG A 90 4.16 2.60 3.61
CA ARG A 90 3.09 3.16 2.80
C ARG A 90 1.76 2.86 3.49
N PRO A 91 1.00 3.87 3.97
CA PRO A 91 -0.42 3.66 4.15
C PRO A 91 -0.96 3.18 2.81
N GLN A 92 -1.68 2.06 2.81
CA GLN A 92 -2.34 1.56 1.61
C GLN A 92 -3.14 2.72 1.01
N GLU A 93 -2.88 3.04 -0.26
CA GLU A 93 -3.60 4.09 -0.95
C GLU A 93 -5.09 3.77 -0.87
N SER A 94 -5.84 4.63 -0.19
CA SER A 94 -7.26 4.41 -0.01
C SER A 94 -7.99 4.92 -1.24
N ASP A 95 -8.54 3.99 -2.02
CA ASP A 95 -9.38 4.32 -3.18
C ASP A 95 -10.57 5.19 -2.77
N VAL A 96 -11.11 4.98 -1.58
CA VAL A 96 -12.23 5.77 -1.04
C VAL A 96 -11.86 7.24 -0.90
N ARG A 97 -10.68 7.54 -0.33
CA ARG A 97 -10.21 8.92 -0.15
C ARG A 97 -10.00 9.62 -1.49
N HIS A 98 -9.31 8.94 -2.40
CA HIS A 98 -9.05 9.48 -3.74
C HIS A 98 -10.35 9.69 -4.52
N ALA A 99 -11.29 8.74 -4.46
CA ALA A 99 -12.60 8.87 -5.08
C ALA A 99 -13.38 10.05 -4.49
N ALA A 100 -13.45 10.19 -3.16
CA ALA A 100 -14.15 11.30 -2.51
C ALA A 100 -13.58 12.67 -2.92
N VAL A 101 -12.25 12.81 -2.96
CA VAL A 101 -11.59 14.04 -3.40
C VAL A 101 -11.85 14.30 -4.88
N ARG A 102 -11.75 13.29 -5.75
CA ARG A 102 -12.04 13.45 -7.20
C ARG A 102 -13.48 13.90 -7.43
N ILE A 103 -14.45 13.31 -6.71
CA ILE A 103 -15.86 13.71 -6.78
C ILE A 103 -16.01 15.17 -6.31
N LEU A 104 -15.46 15.53 -5.15
CA LEU A 104 -15.51 16.89 -4.60
C LEU A 104 -14.95 17.93 -5.58
N LEU A 105 -13.79 17.64 -6.19
CA LEU A 105 -13.15 18.53 -7.15
C LEU A 105 -13.98 18.67 -8.42
N ALA A 106 -14.51 17.57 -8.97
CA ALA A 106 -15.35 17.59 -10.15
C ALA A 106 -16.65 18.38 -9.92
N THR A 107 -17.36 18.12 -8.82
CA THR A 107 -18.61 18.83 -8.48
C THR A 107 -18.37 20.32 -8.22
N THR A 108 -17.28 20.66 -7.52
CA THR A 108 -16.92 22.06 -7.28
C THR A 108 -16.55 22.76 -8.58
N ALA A 109 -15.78 22.10 -9.46
CA ALA A 109 -15.40 22.67 -10.75
C ALA A 109 -16.64 22.97 -11.61
N LEU A 110 -17.62 22.07 -11.66
CA LEU A 110 -18.91 22.32 -12.32
C LEU A 110 -19.64 23.53 -11.70
N ALA A 111 -19.72 23.60 -10.37
CA ALA A 111 -20.38 24.71 -9.68
C ALA A 111 -19.70 26.06 -9.92
N VAL A 112 -18.36 26.09 -9.93
CA VAL A 112 -17.54 27.27 -10.25
C VAL A 112 -17.78 27.72 -11.69
N ILE A 113 -17.70 26.80 -12.65
CA ILE A 113 -17.93 27.09 -14.07
C ILE A 113 -19.35 27.62 -14.27
N TRP A 114 -20.36 26.97 -13.70
CA TRP A 114 -21.74 27.41 -13.77
C TRP A 114 -21.93 28.81 -13.19
N THR A 115 -21.36 29.07 -12.01
CA THR A 115 -21.49 30.37 -11.33
C THR A 115 -20.77 31.49 -12.07
N GLN A 116 -19.63 31.19 -12.68
CA GLN A 116 -18.88 32.15 -13.51
C GLN A 116 -19.58 32.44 -14.84
N TYR A 117 -20.02 31.41 -15.56
CA TYR A 117 -20.56 31.59 -16.92
C TYR A 117 -22.05 31.90 -16.97
N ALA A 118 -22.87 31.24 -16.15
CA ALA A 118 -24.32 31.46 -16.14
C ALA A 118 -24.72 32.66 -15.28
N ARG A 119 -24.06 32.87 -14.13
CA ARG A 119 -24.42 33.92 -13.17
C ARG A 119 -23.48 35.13 -13.16
N ARG A 120 -22.33 35.06 -13.85
CA ARG A 120 -21.30 36.12 -13.92
C ARG A 120 -20.83 36.61 -12.54
N ARG A 121 -20.84 35.74 -11.52
CA ARG A 121 -20.43 36.11 -10.15
C ARG A 121 -19.05 35.53 -9.79
N VAL A 122 -18.02 36.36 -9.87
CA VAL A 122 -16.61 35.95 -9.65
C VAL A 122 -16.29 35.68 -8.18
N ILE A 123 -16.79 36.50 -7.25
CA ILE A 123 -16.51 36.38 -5.82
C ILE A 123 -17.00 35.04 -5.24
N PRO A 124 -18.27 34.61 -5.40
CA PRO A 124 -18.71 33.33 -4.85
C PRO A 124 -17.99 32.14 -5.49
N ALA A 125 -17.62 32.22 -6.77
CA ALA A 125 -16.82 31.19 -7.42
C ALA A 125 -15.43 31.02 -6.79
N ARG A 126 -14.77 32.11 -6.41
CA ARG A 126 -13.50 32.10 -5.66
C ARG A 126 -13.65 31.45 -4.30
N VAL A 127 -14.68 31.83 -3.55
CA VAL A 127 -14.95 31.28 -2.22
C VAL A 127 -15.19 29.78 -2.28
N MET A 128 -15.98 29.30 -3.26
CA MET A 128 -16.20 27.86 -3.46
C MET A 128 -14.91 27.10 -3.77
N ALA A 129 -14.05 27.64 -4.64
CA ALA A 129 -12.79 27.00 -5.00
C ALA A 129 -11.83 26.89 -3.79
N ILE A 130 -11.71 27.96 -3.00
CA ILE A 130 -10.88 27.96 -1.78
C ILE A 130 -11.44 26.99 -0.75
N ALA A 131 -12.75 27.00 -0.51
CA ALA A 131 -13.40 26.10 0.42
C ALA A 131 -13.18 24.62 0.02
N ALA A 132 -13.35 24.28 -1.26
CA ALA A 132 -13.12 22.91 -1.73
C ALA A 132 -11.65 22.48 -1.60
N ALA A 133 -10.70 23.38 -1.87
CA ALA A 133 -9.28 23.09 -1.67
C ALA A 133 -8.95 22.81 -0.20
N LEU A 134 -9.51 23.60 0.73
CA LEU A 134 -9.35 23.38 2.16
C LEU A 134 -9.99 22.07 2.62
N ILE A 135 -11.20 21.73 2.13
CA ILE A 135 -11.86 20.47 2.43
C ILE A 135 -11.04 19.29 1.89
N ALA A 136 -10.54 19.36 0.65
CA ALA A 136 -9.70 18.31 0.08
C ALA A 136 -8.42 18.10 0.90
N ALA A 137 -7.73 19.18 1.28
CA ALA A 137 -6.56 19.11 2.15
C ALA A 137 -6.91 18.50 3.52
N SER A 138 -8.07 18.87 4.09
CA SER A 138 -8.57 18.33 5.35
C SER A 138 -8.83 16.83 5.29
N LEU A 139 -9.41 16.34 4.18
CA LEU A 139 -9.65 14.91 3.95
C LEU A 139 -8.31 14.14 3.90
N PHE A 140 -7.29 14.68 3.22
CA PHE A 140 -5.98 14.04 3.20
C PHE A 140 -5.28 14.07 4.56
N ALA A 141 -5.39 15.17 5.30
CA ALA A 141 -4.68 15.34 6.57
C ALA A 141 -5.34 14.60 7.74
N TRP A 142 -6.67 14.49 7.75
CA TRP A 142 -7.40 14.09 8.97
C TRP A 142 -8.39 12.96 8.80
N LEU A 143 -8.69 12.47 7.59
CA LEU A 143 -9.56 11.31 7.44
C LEU A 143 -8.85 10.07 8.02
N PRO A 144 -9.37 9.46 9.09
CA PRO A 144 -8.71 8.31 9.69
C PRO A 144 -8.97 7.07 8.85
N ALA A 145 -7.96 6.22 8.68
CA ALA A 145 -8.07 5.04 7.82
C ALA A 145 -9.20 4.08 8.26
N ARG A 146 -9.47 4.00 9.57
CA ARG A 146 -10.64 3.27 10.10
C ARG A 146 -11.98 3.69 9.48
N ALA A 147 -12.16 4.97 9.14
CA ALA A 147 -13.42 5.46 8.56
C ALA A 147 -13.58 4.97 7.12
N GLU A 148 -12.48 4.82 6.39
CA GLU A 148 -12.49 4.30 5.03
C GLU A 148 -12.81 2.81 5.03
N TYR A 149 -12.14 2.04 5.90
CA TYR A 149 -12.45 0.62 6.08
C TYR A 149 -13.87 0.38 6.59
N ALA A 150 -14.42 1.26 7.42
CA ALA A 150 -15.81 1.20 7.83
C ALA A 150 -16.80 1.41 6.67
N VAL A 151 -16.40 2.11 5.59
CA VAL A 151 -17.20 2.21 4.37
C VAL A 151 -17.01 0.97 3.49
N MET A 152 -15.77 0.51 3.29
CA MET A 152 -15.46 -0.65 2.44
C MET A 152 -16.02 -1.97 3.00
N SER A 153 -16.10 -2.09 4.32
CA SER A 153 -16.65 -3.29 4.99
C SER A 153 -18.18 -3.36 5.01
N ARG A 154 -18.89 -2.32 4.53
CA ARG A 154 -20.36 -2.33 4.39
C ARG A 154 -20.77 -3.31 3.29
N GLY A 155 -21.13 -4.53 3.71
CA GLY A 155 -21.48 -5.63 2.82
C GLY A 155 -20.57 -6.86 2.95
N SER A 156 -19.60 -6.84 3.87
CA SER A 156 -18.76 -8.02 4.15
C SER A 156 -19.52 -9.13 4.88
N GLN A 157 -19.17 -10.39 4.57
CA GLN A 157 -19.91 -11.57 5.04
C GLN A 157 -19.52 -12.04 6.45
N GLY A 158 -18.52 -11.45 7.10
CA GLY A 158 -18.21 -11.74 8.50
C GLY A 158 -16.97 -11.03 9.03
N THR A 159 -16.96 -10.77 10.33
CA THR A 159 -15.85 -10.08 11.02
C THR A 159 -14.96 -11.08 11.76
N PRO A 160 -13.64 -11.15 11.47
CA PRO A 160 -12.71 -12.00 12.21
C PRO A 160 -12.72 -11.70 13.71
N ARG A 161 -12.51 -12.73 14.52
CA ARG A 161 -12.33 -12.55 15.97
C ARG A 161 -10.85 -12.57 16.32
N ILE A 162 -10.39 -11.54 17.02
CA ILE A 162 -9.03 -11.46 17.55
C ILE A 162 -9.10 -11.70 19.06
N SER A 163 -8.32 -12.65 19.56
CA SER A 163 -8.24 -12.97 20.98
C SER A 163 -6.79 -13.17 21.42
N LEU A 164 -6.53 -13.09 22.72
CA LEU A 164 -5.26 -13.55 23.26
C LEU A 164 -5.14 -15.07 23.06
N ARG A 165 -3.92 -15.53 22.77
CA ARG A 165 -3.59 -16.96 22.78
C ARG A 165 -2.59 -17.28 23.88
N ASN A 166 -2.61 -18.52 24.34
CA ASN A 166 -1.54 -19.04 25.17
C ASN A 166 -0.33 -19.34 24.26
N SER A 167 0.81 -18.71 24.53
CA SER A 167 2.06 -18.97 23.82
C SER A 167 3.05 -19.69 24.74
N PRO A 168 3.71 -20.77 24.27
CA PRO A 168 4.90 -21.29 24.92
C PRO A 168 5.97 -20.19 25.07
N ALA A 169 6.75 -20.24 26.15
CA ALA A 169 7.82 -19.27 26.41
C ALA A 169 8.94 -19.32 25.36
N GLU A 170 9.14 -20.48 24.73
CA GLU A 170 10.14 -20.71 23.67
C GLU A 170 9.83 -19.91 22.40
N ASP A 171 8.58 -19.93 21.93
CA ASP A 171 8.12 -19.14 20.76
C ASP A 171 8.30 -17.64 20.98
N ALA A 172 8.00 -17.17 22.20
CA ALA A 172 8.23 -15.79 22.57
C ALA A 172 9.72 -15.43 22.51
N SER A 173 10.62 -16.32 22.92
CA SER A 173 12.07 -16.07 22.90
C SER A 173 12.64 -15.96 21.48
N ALA A 174 12.16 -16.80 20.55
CA ALA A 174 12.58 -16.80 19.16
C ALA A 174 12.19 -15.51 18.44
N ILE A 175 10.97 -15.01 18.71
CA ILE A 175 10.52 -13.72 18.16
C ILE A 175 11.27 -12.54 18.78
N ARG A 176 11.57 -12.60 20.08
CA ARG A 176 12.36 -11.56 20.76
C ARG A 176 13.72 -11.34 20.10
N ALA A 177 14.46 -12.41 19.82
CA ALA A 177 15.74 -12.35 19.12
C ALA A 177 15.64 -11.67 17.73
N ARG A 178 14.46 -11.72 17.10
CA ARG A 178 14.23 -11.18 15.76
C ARG A 178 13.88 -9.70 15.75
N VAL A 179 13.14 -9.24 16.75
CA VAL A 179 12.65 -7.86 16.77
C VAL A 179 13.75 -6.86 17.14
N GLY A 180 14.85 -7.32 17.77
CA GLY A 180 16.16 -6.66 17.83
C GLY A 180 16.10 -5.13 17.76
N SER A 181 15.40 -4.49 18.70
CA SER A 181 15.17 -3.05 18.67
C SER A 181 15.94 -2.37 19.80
N MET A 182 16.46 -1.17 19.53
CA MET A 182 16.98 -0.33 20.61
C MET A 182 15.86 0.16 21.53
N GLN A 183 14.61 0.16 21.05
CA GLN A 183 13.43 0.60 21.79
C GLN A 183 12.75 -0.57 22.52
N PRO A 184 12.08 -0.32 23.66
CA PRO A 184 11.29 -1.33 24.35
C PRO A 184 10.19 -1.90 23.45
N VAL A 185 10.10 -3.24 23.37
CA VAL A 185 9.04 -3.94 22.63
C VAL A 185 8.30 -4.91 23.55
N VAL A 186 6.98 -4.88 23.46
CA VAL A 186 6.08 -5.85 24.08
C VAL A 186 5.49 -6.73 22.98
N LEU A 187 5.50 -8.04 23.19
CA LEU A 187 4.97 -9.01 22.25
C LEU A 187 3.69 -9.61 22.82
N VAL A 188 2.55 -9.22 22.28
CA VAL A 188 1.24 -9.73 22.71
C VAL A 188 0.86 -10.93 21.83
N PRO A 189 0.69 -12.13 22.39
CA PRO A 189 0.32 -13.30 21.61
C PRO A 189 -1.16 -13.22 21.22
N ILE A 190 -1.44 -13.24 19.92
CA ILE A 190 -2.81 -13.12 19.40
C ILE A 190 -3.19 -14.38 18.59
N ALA A 191 -4.46 -14.75 18.63
CA ALA A 191 -5.09 -15.66 17.70
C ALA A 191 -6.15 -14.90 16.90
N ILE A 192 -6.17 -15.14 15.60
CA ILE A 192 -7.16 -14.58 14.70
C ILE A 192 -7.99 -15.74 14.17
N THR A 193 -9.25 -15.78 14.56
CA THR A 193 -10.20 -16.77 14.07
C THR A 193 -10.96 -16.14 12.89
N PRO A 194 -10.75 -16.61 11.65
CA PRO A 194 -11.47 -16.10 10.50
C PRO A 194 -12.97 -16.44 10.59
N SER A 195 -13.77 -15.71 9.82
CA SER A 195 -15.22 -15.89 9.77
C SER A 195 -15.62 -17.21 9.08
N ALA A 196 -14.87 -17.63 8.06
CA ALA A 196 -15.00 -18.94 7.44
C ALA A 196 -13.68 -19.73 7.49
N PRO A 197 -13.74 -21.07 7.63
CA PRO A 197 -12.54 -21.91 7.60
C PRO A 197 -11.79 -21.78 6.27
N GLY A 198 -10.49 -21.51 6.34
CA GLY A 198 -9.62 -21.41 5.16
C GLY A 198 -9.53 -20.01 4.54
N ASP A 199 -10.22 -19.00 5.09
CA ASP A 199 -10.08 -17.61 4.63
C ASP A 199 -8.63 -17.14 4.78
N LEU A 200 -8.06 -16.64 3.68
CA LEU A 200 -6.78 -15.95 3.68
C LEU A 200 -7.03 -14.45 3.81
N PHE A 201 -6.25 -13.76 4.62
CA PHE A 201 -6.41 -12.32 4.84
C PHE A 201 -5.08 -11.60 5.05
N HIS A 202 -4.98 -10.37 4.57
CA HIS A 202 -3.94 -9.43 4.99
C HIS A 202 -4.46 -8.50 6.08
N ILE A 203 -3.57 -8.03 6.95
CA ILE A 203 -3.88 -7.02 7.97
C ILE A 203 -3.16 -5.73 7.60
N PRO A 204 -3.76 -4.88 6.77
CA PRO A 204 -3.13 -3.65 6.31
C PRO A 204 -3.01 -2.60 7.41
N ILE A 205 -3.94 -2.62 8.40
CA ILE A 205 -4.00 -1.62 9.46
C ILE A 205 -4.30 -2.31 10.79
N VAL A 206 -3.52 -1.94 11.81
CA VAL A 206 -3.86 -2.21 13.21
C VAL A 206 -3.70 -0.93 14.00
N GLU A 207 -4.77 -0.51 14.66
CA GLU A 207 -4.77 0.59 15.62
C GLU A 207 -4.96 0.01 17.02
N VAL A 208 -4.12 0.42 17.96
CA VAL A 208 -4.19 0.05 19.38
C VAL A 208 -4.27 1.30 20.22
N GLU A 209 -5.07 1.23 21.27
CA GLU A 209 -5.09 2.16 22.37
C GLU A 209 -4.82 1.42 23.67
N ILE A 210 -3.93 1.98 24.48
CA ILE A 210 -3.60 1.51 25.81
C ILE A 210 -4.16 2.53 26.81
N VAL A 211 -5.01 2.06 27.71
CA VAL A 211 -5.62 2.88 28.76
C VAL A 211 -5.09 2.43 30.11
N ALA A 212 -4.45 3.34 30.83
CA ALA A 212 -3.98 3.10 32.19
C ALA A 212 -5.04 3.53 33.23
N PRO A 213 -4.97 3.02 34.48
CA PRO A 213 -5.96 3.29 35.52
C PRO A 213 -5.98 4.76 35.98
N ASP A 214 -4.87 5.48 35.77
CA ASP A 214 -4.74 6.91 36.02
C ASP A 214 -5.42 7.77 34.95
N GLY A 215 -6.07 7.15 33.95
CA GLY A 215 -6.68 7.83 32.82
C GLY A 215 -5.67 8.22 31.74
N THR A 216 -4.43 7.74 31.78
CA THR A 216 -3.46 7.96 30.70
C THR A 216 -3.86 7.11 29.48
N HIS A 217 -3.99 7.75 28.32
CA HIS A 217 -4.26 7.11 27.03
C HIS A 217 -3.03 7.16 26.14
N LEU A 218 -2.65 6.01 25.58
CA LEU A 218 -1.57 5.90 24.60
C LEU A 218 -2.10 5.25 23.32
N ARG A 219 -2.19 6.03 22.24
CA ARG A 219 -2.65 5.54 20.94
C ARG A 219 -1.48 5.23 20.02
N SER A 220 -1.58 4.12 19.29
CA SER A 220 -0.61 3.76 18.27
C SER A 220 -0.63 4.77 17.13
N ILE A 221 0.55 5.18 16.68
CA ILE A 221 0.72 6.07 15.53
C ILE A 221 1.45 5.31 14.44
N LEU A 222 0.90 5.35 13.22
CA LEU A 222 1.62 4.88 12.04
C LEU A 222 2.64 5.96 11.65
N PRO A 223 3.94 5.64 11.57
CA PRO A 223 4.96 6.62 11.22
C PRO A 223 4.63 7.27 9.86
N SER A 224 4.65 8.60 9.84
CA SER A 224 4.47 9.37 8.61
C SER A 224 5.85 9.68 8.01
N PRO A 225 6.05 9.48 6.68
CA PRO A 225 7.25 9.93 5.98
C PRO A 225 7.54 11.43 6.21
N ASN A 226 6.50 12.19 6.48
CA ASN A 226 6.51 13.66 6.59
C ASN A 226 6.96 14.13 7.97
N ARG A 227 7.06 13.20 8.92
CA ARG A 227 7.41 13.46 10.31
C ARG A 227 8.48 12.47 10.79
N PRO A 228 9.64 12.37 10.10
CA PRO A 228 10.64 11.35 10.40
C PRO A 228 11.27 11.51 11.79
N PHE A 229 11.15 12.70 12.40
CA PHE A 229 11.66 13.01 13.73
C PHE A 229 10.56 13.08 14.80
N GLU A 230 9.30 12.82 14.44
CA GLU A 230 8.23 12.77 15.44
C GLU A 230 8.48 11.61 16.40
N LYS A 231 8.48 11.94 17.69
CA LYS A 231 8.67 10.95 18.72
C LYS A 231 7.39 10.13 18.85
N ILE A 232 7.43 8.91 18.32
CA ILE A 232 6.31 7.98 18.39
C ILE A 232 6.37 7.26 19.73
N ASP A 233 5.40 7.52 20.59
CA ASP A 233 5.31 6.88 21.90
C ASP A 233 4.84 5.44 21.84
N LEU A 234 4.02 5.09 20.84
CA LEU A 234 3.55 3.73 20.57
C LEU A 234 3.45 3.47 19.07
N MET A 235 4.14 2.44 18.60
CA MET A 235 4.00 1.88 17.27
C MET A 235 3.54 0.45 17.39
N VAL A 236 2.61 0.03 16.53
CA VAL A 236 2.07 -1.33 16.54
C VAL A 236 2.15 -1.93 15.15
N TYR A 237 2.57 -3.19 15.08
CA TYR A 237 2.57 -3.96 13.85
C TYR A 237 2.35 -5.45 14.12
N PRO A 238 1.61 -6.15 13.24
CA PRO A 238 1.46 -7.59 13.33
C PRO A 238 2.77 -8.31 12.97
N LEU A 239 3.02 -9.43 13.64
CA LEU A 239 4.17 -10.31 13.41
C LEU A 239 3.71 -11.77 13.32
N SER A 240 4.42 -12.55 12.51
CA SER A 240 4.22 -13.99 12.38
C SER A 240 5.45 -14.78 12.85
N SER A 241 5.25 -15.79 13.68
CA SER A 241 6.30 -16.65 14.23
C SER A 241 6.97 -17.56 13.22
N SER A 242 6.18 -18.08 12.28
CA SER A 242 6.60 -19.07 11.29
C SER A 242 7.51 -18.50 10.19
N GLN A 243 7.81 -17.19 10.18
CA GLN A 243 8.79 -16.65 9.23
C GLN A 243 10.20 -17.24 9.45
N GLN A 244 10.45 -17.92 10.58
CA GLN A 244 11.63 -18.76 10.83
C GLN A 244 11.52 -20.19 10.28
N GLN A 245 10.31 -20.70 10.05
CA GLN A 245 10.06 -22.06 9.52
C GLN A 245 10.22 -22.18 8.00
N ALA A 246 10.91 -21.24 7.36
CA ALA A 246 11.56 -21.49 6.08
C ALA A 246 12.70 -22.55 6.17
N ARG A 247 12.96 -23.10 7.37
CA ARG A 247 13.82 -24.28 7.60
C ARG A 247 13.11 -25.63 7.45
N SER A 248 11.77 -25.68 7.47
CA SER A 248 11.04 -26.93 7.23
C SER A 248 10.17 -26.81 5.99
N SER A 249 10.01 -27.93 5.30
CA SER A 249 9.34 -28.16 4.02
C SER A 249 7.84 -27.85 3.99
N SER A 250 7.31 -27.01 4.88
CA SER A 250 5.88 -26.69 4.93
C SER A 250 5.45 -25.78 3.76
N PRO A 251 4.33 -26.06 3.08
CA PRO A 251 3.99 -25.43 1.78
C PRO A 251 3.38 -24.03 1.89
N GLU A 252 2.98 -23.57 3.08
CA GLU A 252 2.08 -22.41 3.16
C GLU A 252 2.80 -21.11 3.53
N PHE A 253 2.91 -20.21 2.55
CA PHE A 253 3.33 -18.81 2.71
C PHE A 253 2.34 -17.97 3.52
N TYR A 254 1.12 -18.47 3.69
CA TYR A 254 0.15 -17.80 4.52
C TYR A 254 0.35 -18.26 5.96
N ASN A 255 0.93 -17.39 6.77
CA ASN A 255 0.86 -17.57 8.21
C ASN A 255 0.18 -16.33 8.77
N PRO A 256 -1.04 -16.49 9.30
CA PRO A 256 -1.71 -15.37 9.93
C PRO A 256 -0.80 -14.85 11.05
N PRO A 257 -0.74 -13.53 11.26
CA PRO A 257 0.04 -12.98 12.33
C PRO A 257 -0.50 -13.49 13.66
N ASP A 258 0.42 -13.95 14.49
CA ASP A 258 0.16 -14.63 15.75
C ASP A 258 0.79 -13.87 16.94
N TRP A 259 1.38 -12.72 16.63
CA TRP A 259 1.92 -11.75 17.56
C TRP A 259 1.53 -10.34 17.14
N LEU A 260 1.27 -9.49 18.14
CA LEU A 260 1.20 -8.06 17.99
C LEU A 260 2.41 -7.44 18.69
N ALA A 261 3.28 -6.77 17.94
CA ALA A 261 4.43 -6.08 18.50
C ALA A 261 4.07 -4.63 18.82
N LEU A 262 4.21 -4.25 20.09
CA LEU A 262 4.00 -2.91 20.58
C LEU A 262 5.36 -2.32 20.92
N ARG A 263 5.82 -1.37 20.12
CA ARG A 263 7.11 -0.68 20.30
C ARG A 263 6.87 0.66 20.96
N PHE A 264 7.58 0.94 22.05
CA PHE A 264 7.39 2.12 22.87
C PHE A 264 8.56 3.09 22.78
N SER A 265 8.29 4.38 22.98
CA SER A 265 9.36 5.30 23.37
C SER A 265 9.84 4.96 24.79
N GLY A 266 11.11 5.26 25.11
CA GLY A 266 11.65 5.05 26.46
C GLY A 266 10.77 5.64 27.58
N PRO A 267 10.35 6.92 27.49
CA PRO A 267 9.48 7.53 28.50
C PRO A 267 8.06 6.95 28.55
N ALA A 268 7.49 6.50 27.43
CA ALA A 268 6.19 5.82 27.46
C ALA A 268 6.30 4.45 28.15
N TRP A 269 7.37 3.71 27.87
CA TRP A 269 7.65 2.43 28.50
C TRP A 269 7.80 2.53 30.01
N GLU A 270 8.63 3.45 30.49
CA GLU A 270 8.89 3.61 31.93
C GLU A 270 7.63 3.96 32.71
N ARG A 271 6.68 4.69 32.11
CA ARG A 271 5.38 5.02 32.73
C ARG A 271 4.45 3.83 32.82
N LEU A 272 4.42 2.95 31.82
CA LEU A 272 3.36 1.95 31.66
C LEU A 272 3.79 0.52 32.02
N LYS A 273 5.10 0.23 32.06
CA LYS A 273 5.61 -1.16 32.16
C LYS A 273 5.05 -1.97 33.34
N ASN A 274 4.89 -1.34 34.50
CA ASN A 274 4.46 -1.99 35.75
C ASN A 274 2.99 -1.74 36.09
N VAL A 275 2.27 -1.01 35.24
CA VAL A 275 0.87 -0.66 35.46
C VAL A 275 -0.01 -1.71 34.79
N ARG A 276 -1.14 -2.04 35.42
CA ARG A 276 -2.20 -2.82 34.76
C ARG A 276 -2.92 -1.91 33.79
N VAL A 277 -2.75 -2.15 32.50
CA VAL A 277 -3.33 -1.34 31.44
C VAL A 277 -4.35 -2.16 30.67
N ARG A 278 -5.39 -1.51 30.16
CA ARG A 278 -6.32 -2.13 29.22
C ARG A 278 -5.80 -1.92 27.80
N ILE A 279 -5.72 -2.99 27.01
CA ILE A 279 -5.32 -2.93 25.60
C ILE A 279 -6.54 -3.24 24.75
N HIS A 280 -6.96 -2.28 23.93
CA HIS A 280 -8.03 -2.47 22.96
C HIS A 280 -7.67 -1.81 21.62
N GLY A 281 -8.39 -2.16 20.57
CA GLY A 281 -8.04 -1.66 19.25
C GLY A 281 -8.97 -2.13 18.15
N THR A 282 -8.57 -1.81 16.93
CA THR A 282 -9.24 -2.23 15.70
C THR A 282 -8.22 -2.69 14.68
N ALA A 283 -8.49 -3.79 14.00
CA ALA A 283 -7.70 -4.25 12.86
C ALA A 283 -8.57 -4.31 11.61
N ALA A 284 -8.02 -3.84 10.49
CA ALA A 284 -8.59 -4.00 9.17
C ALA A 284 -8.12 -5.31 8.55
N PHE A 285 -8.98 -5.94 7.76
CA PHE A 285 -8.72 -7.21 7.09
C PHE A 285 -9.08 -7.09 5.61
N ASP A 286 -8.13 -7.44 4.75
CA ASP A 286 -8.36 -7.66 3.32
C ASP A 286 -8.40 -9.18 3.08
N PHE A 287 -9.59 -9.73 2.92
CA PHE A 287 -9.76 -11.14 2.57
C PHE A 287 -9.40 -11.34 1.11
N TYR A 288 -8.74 -12.46 0.81
CA TYR A 288 -8.34 -12.77 -0.53
C TYR A 288 -8.40 -14.27 -0.82
N ARG A 289 -8.52 -14.60 -2.10
CA ARG A 289 -8.31 -15.96 -2.61
C ARG A 289 -7.02 -15.99 -3.43
N ARG A 290 -6.29 -17.11 -3.36
CA ARG A 290 -5.21 -17.38 -4.31
C ARG A 290 -5.80 -17.86 -5.61
N ASP A 291 -5.37 -17.25 -6.71
CA ASP A 291 -5.74 -17.70 -8.04
C ASP A 291 -4.76 -18.78 -8.54
N GLU A 292 -4.94 -19.24 -9.78
CA GLU A 292 -4.06 -20.26 -10.37
C GLU A 292 -2.59 -19.79 -10.40
N THR A 293 -1.68 -20.66 -9.95
CA THR A 293 -0.24 -20.37 -9.99
C THR A 293 0.28 -20.55 -11.41
N ALA A 294 0.71 -19.45 -12.02
CA ALA A 294 1.35 -19.48 -13.32
C ALA A 294 2.87 -19.67 -13.18
N VAL A 295 3.46 -20.48 -14.07
CA VAL A 295 4.91 -20.66 -14.15
C VAL A 295 5.46 -19.83 -15.31
N VAL A 296 6.43 -18.96 -15.02
CA VAL A 296 7.06 -18.08 -16.02
C VAL A 296 8.52 -18.51 -16.24
N PRO A 297 9.00 -18.55 -17.50
CA PRO A 297 10.41 -18.82 -17.77
C PRO A 297 11.31 -17.73 -17.17
N LEU A 298 12.48 -18.12 -16.66
CA LEU A 298 13.43 -17.21 -16.00
C LEU A 298 13.94 -16.07 -16.90
N LYS A 299 13.98 -16.31 -18.21
CA LYS A 299 14.36 -15.32 -19.23
C LYS A 299 13.26 -15.25 -20.28
N GLY A 300 12.15 -14.64 -19.91
CA GLY A 300 11.03 -14.50 -20.81
C GLY A 300 9.86 -13.75 -20.19
N SER A 301 8.77 -13.72 -20.94
CA SER A 301 7.50 -13.15 -20.50
C SER A 301 6.38 -14.17 -20.59
N GLY A 302 5.47 -14.16 -19.63
CA GLY A 302 4.24 -14.94 -19.64
C GLY A 302 3.02 -14.06 -19.36
N ASN A 303 1.88 -14.43 -19.92
CA ASN A 303 0.59 -13.86 -19.54
C ASN A 303 0.02 -14.66 -18.37
N ILE A 304 -0.38 -13.96 -17.33
CA ILE A 304 -0.88 -14.53 -16.08
C ILE A 304 -2.32 -14.06 -15.91
N PRO A 305 -3.28 -15.00 -15.72
CA PRO A 305 -4.66 -14.66 -15.41
C PRO A 305 -4.76 -13.64 -14.26
N ASP A 306 -5.64 -12.67 -14.41
CA ASP A 306 -5.92 -11.60 -13.44
C ASP A 306 -4.74 -10.70 -12.99
N LEU A 307 -3.52 -10.96 -13.47
CA LEU A 307 -2.32 -10.16 -13.17
C LEU A 307 -1.72 -9.49 -14.42
N GLY A 308 -1.98 -9.99 -15.62
CA GLY A 308 -1.47 -9.42 -16.87
C GLY A 308 -0.15 -10.04 -17.32
N ARG A 309 0.72 -9.25 -17.95
CA ARG A 309 1.97 -9.75 -18.54
C ARG A 309 3.11 -9.58 -17.56
N CYS A 310 3.75 -10.69 -17.18
CA CYS A 310 4.92 -10.69 -16.30
C CYS A 310 6.17 -11.09 -17.08
N THR A 311 7.26 -10.39 -16.83
CA THR A 311 8.58 -10.60 -17.44
C THR A 311 9.61 -10.83 -16.34
N VAL A 312 10.43 -11.85 -16.52
CA VAL A 312 11.55 -12.16 -15.63
C VAL A 312 12.85 -11.84 -16.37
N MET A 313 13.72 -11.08 -15.72
CA MET A 313 15.00 -10.65 -16.30
C MET A 313 16.05 -10.47 -15.20
N THR A 314 17.31 -10.65 -15.56
CA THR A 314 18.43 -10.25 -14.70
C THR A 314 18.78 -8.79 -15.02
N ILE A 315 18.94 -7.97 -13.98
CA ILE A 315 19.41 -6.59 -14.10
C ILE A 315 20.56 -6.37 -13.11
N ASP A 316 21.38 -5.37 -13.38
CA ASP A 316 22.36 -4.89 -12.41
C ASP A 316 21.77 -3.72 -11.63
N ASN A 317 22.01 -3.69 -10.32
CA ASN A 317 21.63 -2.54 -9.49
C ASN A 317 22.63 -1.37 -9.67
N ARG A 318 22.39 -0.24 -9.00
CA ARG A 318 23.27 0.95 -9.05
C ARG A 318 24.71 0.70 -8.56
N PHE A 319 24.96 -0.43 -7.91
CA PHE A 319 26.27 -0.87 -7.42
C PHE A 319 26.82 -2.06 -8.24
N SER A 320 26.26 -2.31 -9.42
CA SER A 320 26.61 -3.43 -10.29
C SER A 320 26.42 -4.82 -9.67
N GLU A 321 25.55 -4.93 -8.66
CA GLU A 321 25.14 -6.23 -8.13
C GLU A 321 23.98 -6.78 -8.94
N ALA A 322 24.14 -7.99 -9.45
CA ALA A 322 23.09 -8.64 -10.24
C ALA A 322 21.87 -8.98 -9.37
N MET A 323 20.68 -8.72 -9.90
CA MET A 323 19.39 -9.00 -9.29
C MET A 323 18.49 -9.69 -10.31
N LEU A 324 17.70 -10.65 -9.85
CA LEU A 324 16.59 -11.17 -10.64
C LEU A 324 15.36 -10.29 -10.42
N LYS A 325 14.93 -9.60 -11.47
CA LYS A 325 13.73 -8.77 -11.49
C LYS A 325 12.56 -9.56 -12.04
N VAL A 326 11.46 -9.56 -11.31
CA VAL A 326 10.14 -9.91 -11.83
C VAL A 326 9.34 -8.62 -12.00
N PHE A 327 8.87 -8.37 -13.21
CA PHE A 327 8.16 -7.15 -13.59
C PHE A 327 6.83 -7.52 -14.25
N CYS A 328 5.73 -7.13 -13.65
CA CYS A 328 4.39 -7.36 -14.16
C CYS A 328 3.74 -6.05 -14.60
N GLU A 329 3.00 -6.09 -15.69
CA GLU A 329 2.19 -4.98 -16.16
C GLU A 329 0.81 -5.43 -16.62
N SER A 330 -0.19 -4.59 -16.36
CA SER A 330 -1.58 -4.87 -16.70
C SER A 330 -2.33 -3.57 -17.05
N PRO A 331 -3.24 -3.59 -18.03
CA PRO A 331 -4.20 -2.51 -18.25
C PRO A 331 -5.26 -2.39 -17.14
N ARG A 332 -5.36 -3.41 -16.28
CA ARG A 332 -6.19 -3.41 -15.07
C ARG A 332 -5.30 -3.17 -13.86
N GLU A 333 -5.92 -2.80 -12.75
CA GLU A 333 -5.25 -2.74 -11.47
C GLU A 333 -4.56 -4.07 -11.16
N LEU A 334 -3.33 -4.02 -10.67
CA LEU A 334 -2.57 -5.21 -10.34
C LEU A 334 -2.96 -5.69 -8.95
N PRO A 335 -3.50 -6.91 -8.79
CA PRO A 335 -3.68 -7.47 -7.46
C PRO A 335 -2.32 -7.66 -6.77
N ALA A 336 -2.36 -7.84 -5.46
CA ALA A 336 -1.22 -8.40 -4.75
C ALA A 336 -0.88 -9.76 -5.38
N ALA A 337 0.39 -10.11 -5.44
CA ALA A 337 0.81 -11.41 -5.98
C ALA A 337 2.02 -11.93 -5.22
N SER A 338 2.03 -13.23 -4.97
CA SER A 338 3.17 -13.94 -4.42
C SER A 338 4.07 -14.42 -5.55
N ILE A 339 5.36 -14.14 -5.44
CA ILE A 339 6.39 -14.53 -6.40
C ILE A 339 7.31 -15.52 -5.70
N THR A 340 7.32 -16.77 -6.17
CA THR A 340 8.13 -17.85 -5.60
C THR A 340 9.15 -18.32 -6.62
N LEU A 341 10.42 -18.28 -6.24
CA LEU A 341 11.49 -18.98 -6.92
C LEU A 341 11.65 -20.35 -6.28
N ARG A 342 11.42 -21.42 -7.05
CA ARG A 342 11.59 -22.80 -6.58
C ARG A 342 12.75 -23.45 -7.29
N HIS A 343 13.71 -23.97 -6.52
CA HIS A 343 14.80 -24.79 -7.02
C HIS A 343 14.60 -26.24 -6.57
N GLU A 344 13.95 -27.05 -7.42
CA GLU A 344 13.62 -28.45 -7.12
C GLU A 344 14.83 -29.27 -6.64
N PRO A 345 16.02 -29.22 -7.28
CA PRO A 345 17.13 -30.09 -6.91
C PRO A 345 17.65 -29.87 -5.48
N SER A 346 17.55 -28.65 -4.94
CA SER A 346 17.97 -28.36 -3.56
C SER A 346 16.79 -28.22 -2.59
N GLY A 347 15.56 -28.33 -3.07
CA GLY A 347 14.33 -28.05 -2.29
C GLY A 347 14.22 -26.61 -1.79
N ARG A 348 15.13 -25.71 -2.19
CA ARG A 348 15.12 -24.31 -1.72
C ARG A 348 14.04 -23.51 -2.43
N LYS A 349 13.35 -22.68 -1.65
CA LYS A 349 12.37 -21.70 -2.14
C LYS A 349 12.73 -20.30 -1.65
N TRP A 350 12.57 -19.31 -2.51
CA TRP A 350 12.64 -17.89 -2.15
C TRP A 350 11.33 -17.24 -2.54
N GLN A 351 10.74 -16.46 -1.65
CA GLN A 351 9.42 -15.93 -1.87
C GLN A 351 9.35 -14.46 -1.50
N LEU A 352 8.78 -13.65 -2.39
CA LEU A 352 8.57 -12.22 -2.23
C LEU A 352 7.15 -11.88 -2.66
N ARG A 353 6.64 -10.70 -2.30
CA ARG A 353 5.41 -10.18 -2.89
C ARG A 353 5.76 -9.23 -4.02
N LEU A 354 4.89 -9.15 -5.03
CA LEU A 354 4.95 -8.08 -6.00
C LEU A 354 4.90 -6.74 -5.26
N ASN A 355 5.79 -5.81 -5.61
CA ASN A 355 5.99 -4.52 -4.91
C ASN A 355 6.58 -4.62 -3.50
N SER A 356 7.08 -5.76 -3.03
CA SER A 356 7.74 -5.85 -1.71
C SER A 356 9.18 -5.35 -1.69
N ALA A 357 9.81 -5.16 -2.85
CA ALA A 357 11.23 -4.84 -2.97
C ALA A 357 11.44 -3.50 -3.69
N VAL A 358 10.59 -2.51 -3.43
CA VAL A 358 10.75 -1.19 -4.07
C VAL A 358 11.97 -0.50 -3.47
N THR A 359 13.13 -0.64 -4.13
CA THR A 359 14.20 0.35 -4.00
C THR A 359 13.61 1.64 -4.57
N TYR A 360 13.21 2.56 -3.69
CA TYR A 360 12.53 3.80 -4.09
C TYR A 360 13.38 4.59 -5.08
N SER A 361 12.81 4.88 -6.25
CA SER A 361 13.32 5.92 -7.15
C SER A 361 12.48 7.17 -6.91
N PRO A 362 13.09 8.31 -6.53
CA PRO A 362 12.37 9.57 -6.43
C PRO A 362 12.01 10.04 -7.85
N GLY A 363 10.91 9.51 -8.37
CA GLY A 363 10.31 9.89 -9.64
C GLY A 363 8.79 9.72 -9.57
N PRO A 364 8.01 10.40 -10.44
CA PRO A 364 6.57 10.25 -10.47
C PRO A 364 6.20 8.80 -10.81
N HIS A 365 5.92 8.01 -9.78
CA HIS A 365 5.53 6.60 -9.90
C HIS A 365 4.03 6.42 -10.11
N GLU A 366 3.25 7.50 -10.04
CA GLU A 366 1.83 7.41 -10.32
C GLU A 366 1.65 7.07 -11.80
N THR A 367 1.21 5.84 -12.03
CA THR A 367 0.90 5.25 -13.32
C THR A 367 -0.31 5.90 -13.99
N TRP A 368 -0.94 6.91 -13.38
CA TRP A 368 -2.18 7.53 -13.84
C TRP A 368 -2.13 8.04 -15.30
N LEU A 369 -0.96 8.50 -15.76
CA LEU A 369 -0.78 8.91 -17.16
C LEU A 369 -0.61 7.72 -18.11
N SER A 370 -0.05 6.61 -17.63
CA SER A 370 0.08 5.38 -18.41
C SER A 370 -1.25 4.62 -18.41
N PRO A 371 -1.61 3.87 -19.47
CA PRO A 371 -2.76 2.96 -19.43
C PRO A 371 -2.41 1.64 -18.73
N LEU A 372 -1.20 1.52 -18.17
CA LEU A 372 -0.68 0.29 -17.58
C LEU A 372 -0.28 0.51 -16.13
N HIS A 373 -0.83 -0.34 -15.26
CA HIS A 373 -0.36 -0.57 -13.92
C HIS A 373 0.90 -1.44 -13.98
N ARG A 374 1.87 -1.16 -13.11
CA ARG A 374 3.17 -1.85 -13.09
C ARG A 374 3.52 -2.26 -11.68
N GLY A 375 4.00 -3.49 -11.54
CA GLY A 375 4.48 -4.03 -10.29
C GLY A 375 5.82 -4.71 -10.47
N GLN A 376 6.68 -4.66 -9.45
CA GLN A 376 7.99 -5.29 -9.54
C GLN A 376 8.48 -5.82 -8.20
N CYS A 377 9.28 -6.88 -8.24
CA CYS A 377 10.08 -7.33 -7.10
C CYS A 377 11.48 -7.74 -7.57
N PHE A 378 12.42 -7.80 -6.64
CA PHE A 378 13.82 -8.11 -6.91
C PHE A 378 14.31 -9.17 -5.93
N PHE A 379 14.92 -10.21 -6.47
CA PHE A 379 15.70 -11.17 -5.68
C PHE A 379 17.17 -10.84 -5.85
N ARG A 380 17.86 -10.63 -4.73
CA ARG A 380 19.30 -10.40 -4.75
C ARG A 380 20.02 -11.69 -5.08
N LEU A 381 20.94 -11.61 -6.04
CA LEU A 381 21.74 -12.76 -6.44
C LEU A 381 23.05 -12.80 -5.63
N THR A 382 23.59 -14.00 -5.47
CA THR A 382 24.90 -14.22 -4.83
C THR A 382 25.70 -15.28 -5.59
N ASN A 383 27.03 -15.17 -5.53
CA ASN A 383 27.93 -16.19 -6.07
C ASN A 383 28.09 -17.38 -5.12
N SER A 384 27.72 -17.23 -3.84
CA SER A 384 27.83 -18.30 -2.85
C SER A 384 26.59 -19.20 -2.86
N VAL A 385 26.82 -20.51 -2.88
CA VAL A 385 25.77 -21.51 -2.68
C VAL A 385 25.46 -21.71 -1.20
N GLU A 386 26.42 -21.40 -0.33
CA GLU A 386 26.30 -21.55 1.12
C GLU A 386 25.29 -20.56 1.71
N SER A 387 24.30 -21.13 2.40
CA SER A 387 23.35 -20.36 3.18
C SER A 387 23.94 -20.11 4.58
N MET A 388 24.80 -19.10 4.70
CA MET A 388 25.19 -18.59 6.02
C MET A 388 23.97 -17.97 6.73
N PRO A 389 23.97 -17.91 8.07
CA PRO A 389 22.99 -17.13 8.81
C PRO A 389 22.96 -15.69 8.27
N GLY A 390 21.81 -15.28 7.72
CA GLY A 390 21.68 -13.97 7.07
C GLY A 390 21.94 -13.92 5.57
N SER A 391 22.22 -15.03 4.88
CA SER A 391 22.26 -15.07 3.39
C SER A 391 21.14 -15.91 2.77
N GLN A 392 20.25 -16.48 3.61
CA GLN A 392 19.17 -17.38 3.18
C GLN A 392 18.16 -16.75 2.20
N TRP A 393 18.03 -15.42 2.19
CA TRP A 393 17.20 -14.66 1.25
C TRP A 393 17.90 -14.35 -0.08
N LEU A 394 19.21 -14.61 -0.19
CA LEU A 394 19.97 -14.45 -1.44
C LEU A 394 19.81 -15.70 -2.30
N VAL A 395 19.68 -15.49 -3.61
CA VAL A 395 19.53 -16.56 -4.60
C VAL A 395 20.89 -16.84 -5.24
N PRO A 396 21.45 -18.06 -5.12
CA PRO A 396 22.68 -18.41 -5.80
C PRO A 396 22.54 -18.31 -7.32
N MET A 397 23.48 -17.63 -7.99
CA MET A 397 23.47 -17.49 -9.44
C MET A 397 23.53 -18.84 -10.16
N SER A 398 24.22 -19.82 -9.57
CA SER A 398 24.31 -21.18 -10.11
C SER A 398 22.97 -21.91 -10.17
N TYR A 399 21.96 -21.49 -9.40
CA TYR A 399 20.63 -22.10 -9.39
C TYR A 399 19.70 -21.50 -10.46
N LEU A 400 20.06 -20.38 -11.07
CA LEU A 400 19.19 -19.66 -11.98
C LEU A 400 18.74 -20.51 -13.18
N SER A 401 19.62 -21.35 -13.73
CA SER A 401 19.29 -22.22 -14.87
C SER A 401 18.22 -23.29 -14.58
N SER A 402 18.03 -23.65 -13.31
CA SER A 402 17.12 -24.71 -12.84
C SER A 402 15.99 -24.20 -11.95
N VAL A 403 15.96 -22.91 -11.63
CA VAL A 403 14.90 -22.28 -10.84
C VAL A 403 13.65 -22.06 -11.69
N ARG A 404 12.49 -22.39 -11.13
CA ARG A 404 11.18 -22.05 -11.67
C ARG A 404 10.63 -20.80 -10.98
N VAL A 405 10.05 -19.90 -11.75
CA VAL A 405 9.35 -18.71 -11.24
C VAL A 405 7.87 -18.99 -11.22
N GLU A 406 7.31 -19.15 -10.03
CA GLU A 406 5.88 -19.34 -9.76
C GLU A 406 5.29 -18.01 -9.33
N ILE A 407 4.17 -17.61 -9.94
CA ILE A 407 3.48 -16.37 -9.64
C ILE A 407 2.02 -16.71 -9.33
N THR A 408 1.58 -16.34 -8.13
CA THR A 408 0.24 -16.62 -7.62
C THR A 408 -0.46 -15.29 -7.29
N PRO A 409 -1.44 -14.85 -8.10
CA PRO A 409 -2.25 -13.68 -7.79
C PRO A 409 -3.08 -13.88 -6.51
N GLU A 410 -3.26 -12.82 -5.74
CA GLU A 410 -4.07 -12.75 -4.53
C GLU A 410 -5.24 -11.78 -4.79
N ILE A 411 -6.41 -12.34 -5.14
CA ILE A 411 -7.58 -11.56 -5.51
C ILE A 411 -8.38 -11.22 -4.26
N VAL A 412 -8.51 -9.93 -3.96
CA VAL A 412 -9.30 -9.45 -2.82
C VAL A 412 -10.77 -9.81 -3.02
N THR A 413 -11.34 -10.51 -2.04
CA THR A 413 -12.74 -10.98 -2.05
C THR A 413 -13.63 -10.20 -1.10
N GLY A 414 -13.06 -9.45 -0.16
CA GLY A 414 -13.81 -8.60 0.75
C GLY A 414 -12.95 -7.89 1.78
N HIS A 415 -13.58 -6.98 2.53
CA HIS A 415 -12.92 -6.20 3.58
C HIS A 415 -13.68 -6.33 4.89
N ALA A 416 -12.99 -6.44 6.02
CA ALA A 416 -13.62 -6.37 7.34
C ALA A 416 -12.86 -5.45 8.29
N LEU A 417 -13.58 -4.98 9.32
CA LEU A 417 -13.01 -4.22 10.42
C LEU A 417 -13.40 -4.93 11.73
N ALA A 418 -12.41 -5.47 12.43
CA ALA A 418 -12.63 -6.16 13.70
C ALA A 418 -12.12 -5.32 14.87
N GLY A 419 -12.97 -5.13 15.87
CA GLY A 419 -12.55 -4.63 17.17
C GLY A 419 -11.98 -5.75 18.03
N PHE A 420 -11.04 -5.42 18.91
CA PHE A 420 -10.52 -6.33 19.92
C PHE A 420 -10.29 -5.62 21.24
N ASP A 421 -10.40 -6.39 22.32
CA ASP A 421 -10.15 -5.96 23.69
C ASP A 421 -9.55 -7.12 24.46
N PHE A 422 -8.35 -6.90 24.98
CA PHE A 422 -7.59 -7.92 25.72
C PHE A 422 -7.75 -7.80 27.23
N GLY A 423 -8.59 -6.86 27.70
CA GLY A 423 -8.78 -6.60 29.13
C GLY A 423 -7.54 -6.00 29.78
N GLU A 424 -7.49 -6.08 31.11
CA GLU A 424 -6.40 -5.53 31.92
C GLU A 424 -5.19 -6.48 31.99
N VAL A 425 -4.02 -5.96 31.65
CA VAL A 425 -2.79 -6.73 31.50
C VAL A 425 -1.59 -5.90 31.95
N THR A 426 -0.54 -6.55 32.46
CA THR A 426 0.71 -5.88 32.85
C THR A 426 1.73 -6.02 31.74
N LEU A 427 2.15 -4.91 31.11
CA LEU A 427 3.03 -4.95 29.93
C LEU A 427 4.38 -5.64 30.19
N ALA A 428 4.94 -5.50 31.39
CA ALA A 428 6.18 -6.17 31.77
C ALA A 428 6.13 -7.69 31.65
N SER A 429 4.95 -8.31 31.79
CA SER A 429 4.79 -9.76 31.65
C SER A 429 5.05 -10.27 30.22
N TRP A 430 4.99 -9.37 29.24
CA TRP A 430 5.15 -9.66 27.80
C TRP A 430 6.34 -8.90 27.20
N PHE A 431 7.22 -8.38 28.05
CA PHE A 431 8.37 -7.60 27.64
C PHE A 431 9.42 -8.46 26.93
N ALA A 432 10.00 -7.87 25.88
CA ALA A 432 11.17 -8.38 25.19
C ALA A 432 12.45 -7.68 25.68
N PRO A 433 13.10 -8.15 26.75
CA PRO A 433 14.42 -7.65 27.13
C PRO A 433 15.45 -7.96 26.03
N ARG A 434 16.49 -7.14 25.95
CA ARG A 434 17.62 -7.34 25.04
C ARG A 434 18.42 -8.57 25.40
#